data_AF-A0A0Q5NJZ5-F1
#
_entry.id   AF-A0A0Q5NJZ5-F1
#
_cell.length_a   1.000
_cell.length_b   1.000
_cell.length_c   1.000
_cell.angle_alpha   90.00
_cell.angle_beta   90.00
_cell.angle_gamma   90.00
#
_symmetry.space_group_name_H-M   'P 1'
#
loop_
_entity.id
_entity.type
_entity.pdbx_description
1 polymer ?
#
loop_
_entity_poly.entity_id
_entity_poly.type
_entity_poly.pdbx_seq_one_letter_code
_entity_poly.pdbx_strand_id
1 'polypeptide(L)'
;MNNRLETFVKINRKDFDVFEPSASLWAKIELELDAKQKLDRKSKKKSIKLYLWMSTAAAIIVVFGLVWFYAGRSRNHDLEIADVNAAAAKKEIQFTSLITEKRDSLAIFASANPDLYKKFTDDLKKLDDDYERLKAELPTTPNQVFVVKAMVKNREIQLNLLKQQLLIINQVDDYKKVNQI
;
A
#
# COMPACT_ATOMS: atom_id res chain seq x y z
N MET A 1 -37.02 59.47 -26.34
CA MET A 1 -36.68 58.72 -25.10
C MET A 1 -37.96 58.50 -24.30
N ASN A 2 -38.25 57.23 -23.98
CA ASN A 2 -39.25 56.63 -23.06
C ASN A 2 -40.59 57.31 -22.66
N ASN A 3 -41.13 58.30 -23.37
CA ASN A 3 -42.45 58.89 -23.03
C ASN A 3 -43.65 58.25 -23.75
N ARG A 4 -43.42 57.32 -24.68
CA ARG A 4 -44.51 56.72 -25.47
C ARG A 4 -45.42 55.80 -24.65
N LEU A 5 -44.85 54.96 -23.79
CA LEU A 5 -45.63 54.05 -22.93
C LEU A 5 -46.39 54.81 -21.84
N GLU A 6 -45.76 55.82 -21.22
CA GLU A 6 -46.44 56.61 -20.18
C GLU A 6 -47.67 57.34 -20.73
N THR A 7 -47.55 57.91 -21.94
CA THR A 7 -48.68 58.59 -22.60
C THR A 7 -49.78 57.59 -22.96
N PHE A 8 -49.43 56.42 -23.48
CA PHE A 8 -50.40 55.36 -23.80
C PHE A 8 -51.16 54.88 -22.56
N VAL A 9 -50.44 54.60 -21.46
CA VAL A 9 -51.07 54.14 -20.21
C VAL A 9 -51.95 55.22 -19.61
N LYS A 10 -51.55 56.50 -19.65
CA LYS A 10 -52.38 57.61 -19.16
C LYS A 10 -53.68 57.78 -19.95
N ILE A 11 -53.62 57.69 -21.28
CA ILE A 11 -54.80 57.84 -22.14
C ILE A 11 -55.79 56.69 -21.92
N ASN A 12 -55.29 55.45 -21.79
CA ASN A 12 -56.14 54.26 -21.66
C ASN A 12 -56.42 53.86 -20.19
N ARG A 13 -56.06 54.70 -19.20
CA ARG A 13 -56.18 54.36 -17.78
C ARG A 13 -57.59 53.98 -17.37
N LYS A 14 -58.60 54.69 -17.90
CA LYS A 14 -60.00 54.41 -17.60
C LYS A 14 -60.42 53.01 -18.07
N ASP A 15 -59.88 52.52 -19.19
CA ASP A 15 -60.18 51.19 -19.73
C ASP A 15 -59.50 50.07 -18.91
N PHE A 16 -58.38 50.37 -18.24
CA PHE A 16 -57.73 49.42 -17.34
C PHE A 16 -58.47 49.25 -16.01
N ASP A 17 -59.10 50.31 -15.49
CA ASP A 17 -59.77 50.30 -14.18
C ASP A 17 -61.26 49.86 -14.26
N VAL A 18 -61.75 49.36 -15.42
CA VAL A 18 -63.15 48.93 -15.60
C VAL A 18 -63.46 47.58 -14.92
N PHE A 19 -62.47 46.70 -14.81
CA PHE A 19 -62.70 45.33 -14.35
C PHE A 19 -62.02 45.09 -13.00
N GLU A 20 -62.81 45.11 -11.92
CA GLU A 20 -62.34 44.61 -10.64
C GLU A 20 -62.44 43.07 -10.60
N PRO A 21 -61.40 42.36 -10.13
CA PRO A 21 -61.45 40.92 -10.01
C PRO A 21 -62.52 40.52 -8.99
N SER A 22 -63.25 39.44 -9.28
CA SER A 22 -64.30 38.96 -8.37
C SER A 22 -63.70 38.54 -7.02
N ALA A 23 -64.41 38.76 -5.91
CA ALA A 23 -63.96 38.33 -4.59
C ALA A 23 -63.66 36.81 -4.51
N SER A 24 -64.35 36.02 -5.34
CA SER A 24 -64.12 34.58 -5.50
C SER A 24 -62.77 34.22 -6.14
N LEU A 25 -62.18 35.09 -6.96
CA LEU A 25 -60.83 34.89 -7.50
C LEU A 25 -59.78 34.99 -6.40
N TRP A 26 -59.91 35.96 -5.49
CA TRP A 26 -59.00 36.10 -4.35
C TRP A 26 -59.05 34.87 -3.43
N ALA A 27 -60.25 34.38 -3.13
CA ALA A 27 -60.41 33.15 -2.33
C ALA A 27 -59.73 31.93 -2.97
N LYS A 28 -59.75 31.81 -4.31
CA LYS A 28 -59.03 30.73 -5.01
C LYS A 28 -57.51 30.88 -4.93
N ILE A 29 -57.00 32.10 -5.09
CA ILE A 29 -55.56 32.38 -5.00
C ILE A 29 -55.03 32.06 -3.60
N GLU A 30 -55.77 32.45 -2.56
CA GLU A 30 -55.41 32.15 -1.17
C GLU A 30 -55.37 30.64 -0.90
N LEU A 31 -56.37 29.91 -1.40
CA LEU A 31 -56.43 28.45 -1.27
C LEU A 31 -55.26 27.75 -1.99
N GLU A 32 -54.86 28.24 -3.18
CA GLU A 32 -53.71 27.71 -3.90
C GLU A 32 -52.37 28.04 -3.22
N LEU A 33 -52.22 29.24 -2.65
CA LEU A 33 -51.02 29.61 -1.90
C LEU A 33 -50.84 28.75 -0.64
N ASP A 34 -51.92 28.53 0.11
CA ASP A 34 -51.92 27.69 1.31
C ASP A 34 -51.60 26.23 0.98
N ALA A 35 -52.13 25.72 -0.15
CA ALA A 35 -51.82 24.38 -0.64
C ALA A 35 -50.33 24.25 -1.01
N LYS A 36 -49.75 25.28 -1.66
CA LYS A 36 -48.32 25.30 -2.02
C LYS A 36 -47.42 25.40 -0.79
N GLN A 37 -47.77 26.23 0.19
CA GLN A 37 -47.04 26.37 1.44
C GLN A 37 -47.04 25.07 2.28
N LYS A 38 -48.12 24.27 2.19
CA LYS A 38 -48.22 22.95 2.84
C LYS A 38 -47.37 21.87 2.14
N LEU A 39 -47.14 21.97 0.83
CA LEU A 39 -46.22 21.09 0.10
C LEU A 39 -44.75 21.38 0.46
N ASP A 40 -44.39 22.66 0.59
CA ASP A 40 -43.02 23.07 0.93
C ASP A 40 -42.63 22.68 2.38
N ARG A 41 -43.60 22.63 3.30
CA ARG A 41 -43.37 22.23 4.71
C ARG A 41 -43.21 20.71 4.90
N LYS A 42 -43.69 19.87 3.98
CA LYS A 42 -43.52 18.39 4.04
C LYS A 42 -42.18 17.90 3.49
N SER A 43 -41.39 18.76 2.86
CA SER A 43 -40.02 18.46 2.41
C SER A 43 -38.96 18.91 3.43
N LYS A 44 -39.13 18.57 4.71
CA LYS A 44 -37.96 18.46 5.60
C LYS A 44 -37.28 17.13 5.29
N LYS A 45 -36.50 17.09 4.20
CA LYS A 45 -35.56 15.99 3.95
C LYS A 45 -34.68 15.88 5.20
N LYS A 46 -34.85 14.81 5.99
CA LYS A 46 -33.90 14.47 7.05
C LYS A 46 -32.54 14.37 6.36
N SER A 47 -31.63 15.27 6.71
CA SER A 47 -30.25 15.21 6.24
C SER A 47 -29.65 13.92 6.79
N ILE A 48 -29.62 12.89 5.95
CA ILE A 48 -28.92 11.65 6.26
C ILE A 48 -27.46 12.06 6.41
N LYS A 49 -26.87 11.81 7.58
CA LYS A 49 -25.46 12.13 7.85
C LYS A 49 -24.61 11.26 6.93
N LEU A 50 -24.26 11.77 5.75
CA LEU A 50 -23.47 11.08 4.71
C LEU A 50 -22.18 10.44 5.26
N TYR A 51 -21.60 11.06 6.29
CA TYR A 51 -20.42 10.54 6.99
C TYR A 51 -20.64 9.16 7.63
N LEU A 52 -21.85 8.83 8.07
CA LEU A 52 -22.13 7.54 8.69
C LEU A 52 -22.16 6.40 7.66
N TRP A 53 -22.71 6.65 6.46
CA TRP A 53 -22.76 5.65 5.37
C TRP A 53 -21.40 5.45 4.69
N MET A 54 -20.56 6.48 4.65
CA MET A 54 -19.20 6.37 4.10
C MET A 54 -18.27 5.57 5.03
N SER A 55 -18.48 5.64 6.35
CA SER A 55 -17.70 4.87 7.33
C SER A 55 -17.97 3.36 7.27
N THR A 56 -19.19 2.93 6.95
CA THR A 56 -19.53 1.50 6.91
C THR A 56 -19.02 0.83 5.64
N ALA A 57 -19.11 1.51 4.48
CA ALA A 57 -18.57 0.98 3.22
C ALA A 57 -17.03 0.87 3.24
N ALA A 58 -16.33 1.83 3.84
CA ALA A 58 -14.88 1.78 3.99
C ALA A 58 -14.43 0.59 4.87
N ALA A 59 -15.13 0.32 5.97
CA ALA A 59 -14.82 -0.81 6.84
C ALA A 59 -14.97 -2.16 6.10
N ILE A 60 -15.99 -2.31 5.25
CA ILE A 60 -16.19 -3.53 4.45
C ILE A 60 -15.04 -3.70 3.44
N ILE A 61 -14.64 -2.63 2.75
CA ILE A 61 -13.51 -2.69 1.78
C ILE A 61 -12.19 -2.98 2.49
N VAL A 62 -11.95 -2.42 3.68
CA VAL A 62 -10.74 -2.70 4.47
C VAL A 62 -10.74 -4.14 4.97
N VAL A 63 -11.86 -4.65 5.48
CA VAL A 63 -11.95 -6.05 5.94
C VAL A 63 -11.82 -7.03 4.77
N PHE A 64 -12.50 -6.80 3.65
CA PHE A 64 -12.33 -7.62 2.44
C PHE A 64 -10.92 -7.50 1.86
N GLY A 65 -10.33 -6.31 1.88
CA GLY A 65 -8.95 -6.07 1.45
C GLY A 65 -7.95 -6.82 2.33
N LEU A 66 -8.13 -6.80 3.66
CA LEU A 66 -7.32 -7.56 4.60
C LEU A 66 -7.53 -9.07 4.43
N VAL A 67 -8.78 -9.53 4.30
CA VAL A 67 -9.08 -10.96 4.08
C VAL A 67 -8.50 -11.43 2.74
N TRP A 68 -8.61 -10.66 1.67
CA TRP A 68 -8.01 -10.99 0.36
C TRP A 68 -6.47 -10.91 0.40
N PHE A 69 -5.90 -9.93 1.12
CA PHE A 69 -4.46 -9.80 1.28
C PHE A 69 -3.86 -10.95 2.12
N TYR A 70 -4.57 -11.40 3.15
CA TYR A 70 -4.16 -12.56 3.96
C TYR A 70 -4.46 -13.90 3.25
N ALA A 71 -5.62 -14.05 2.61
CA ALA A 71 -6.01 -15.28 1.91
C ALA A 71 -5.29 -15.47 0.57
N GLY A 72 -4.98 -14.37 -0.13
CA GLY A 72 -4.24 -14.38 -1.40
C GLY A 72 -2.74 -14.61 -1.24
N ARG A 73 -2.20 -14.61 0.00
CA ARG A 73 -0.77 -14.76 0.24
C ARG A 73 -0.27 -16.20 0.31
N SER A 74 -1.13 -17.22 0.37
CA SER A 74 -0.63 -18.60 0.56
C SER A 74 -1.54 -19.67 -0.02
N ARG A 75 -1.32 -19.98 -1.30
CA ARG A 75 -1.67 -21.29 -1.88
C ARG A 75 -0.71 -21.77 -2.98
N ASN A 76 0.50 -21.23 -2.99
CA ASN A 76 1.61 -21.87 -3.67
C ASN A 76 2.27 -22.77 -2.63
N HIS A 77 2.17 -24.09 -2.79
CA HIS A 77 3.13 -24.96 -2.12
C HIS A 77 4.48 -24.65 -2.76
N ASP A 78 5.23 -23.73 -2.17
CA ASP A 78 6.64 -23.51 -2.52
C ASP A 78 7.32 -24.84 -2.25
N LEU A 79 7.79 -25.51 -3.32
CA LEU A 79 8.61 -26.71 -3.21
C LEU A 79 9.78 -26.42 -2.27
N GLU A 80 9.79 -27.06 -1.10
CA GLU A 80 10.83 -26.83 -0.11
C GLU A 80 12.04 -27.72 -0.38
N ILE A 81 13.22 -27.28 0.04
CA ILE A 81 14.45 -28.07 -0.08
C ILE A 81 14.31 -29.43 0.63
N ALA A 82 13.53 -29.48 1.71
CA ALA A 82 13.25 -30.70 2.47
C ALA A 82 12.48 -31.75 1.65
N ASP A 83 11.62 -31.32 0.72
CA ASP A 83 10.83 -32.20 -0.15
C ASP A 83 11.72 -32.93 -1.17
N VAL A 84 12.83 -32.32 -1.57
CA VAL A 84 13.77 -32.88 -2.55
C VAL A 84 14.91 -33.63 -1.87
N ASN A 85 15.51 -33.06 -0.81
CA ASN A 85 16.63 -33.67 -0.10
C ASN A 85 16.72 -33.17 1.36
N ALA A 86 16.31 -34.03 2.30
CA ALA A 86 16.34 -33.73 3.73
C ALA A 86 17.74 -33.44 4.30
N ALA A 87 18.80 -34.08 3.78
CA ALA A 87 20.17 -33.83 4.23
C ALA A 87 20.67 -32.46 3.77
N ALA A 88 20.30 -32.05 2.56
CA ALA A 88 20.58 -30.71 2.04
C ALA A 88 19.83 -29.64 2.84
N ALA A 89 18.56 -29.87 3.17
CA ALA A 89 17.76 -28.96 3.99
C ALA A 89 18.37 -28.72 5.38
N LYS A 90 18.88 -29.77 6.03
CA LYS A 90 19.58 -29.63 7.32
C LYS A 90 20.83 -28.75 7.19
N LYS A 91 21.62 -28.94 6.13
CA LYS A 91 22.81 -28.11 5.87
C LYS A 91 22.44 -26.66 5.60
N GLU A 92 21.40 -26.43 4.81
CA GLU A 92 20.88 -25.09 4.52
C GLU A 92 20.53 -24.34 5.80
N ILE A 93 19.78 -24.97 6.70
CA ILE A 93 19.40 -24.38 8.00
C ILE A 93 20.64 -24.07 8.85
N GLN A 94 21.59 -25.02 8.94
CA GLN A 94 22.83 -24.82 9.68
C GLN A 94 23.65 -23.66 9.13
N PHE A 95 23.83 -23.59 7.81
CA PHE A 95 24.58 -22.51 7.18
C PHE A 95 23.87 -21.17 7.35
N THR A 96 22.55 -21.12 7.21
CA THR A 96 21.76 -19.90 7.41
C THR A 96 21.96 -19.34 8.81
N SER A 97 21.92 -20.19 9.84
CA SER A 97 22.19 -19.76 11.23
C SER A 97 23.59 -19.17 11.39
N LEU A 98 24.62 -19.85 10.87
CA LEU A 98 26.00 -19.37 10.93
C LEU A 98 26.22 -18.08 10.14
N ILE A 99 25.57 -17.94 8.97
CA ILE A 99 25.64 -16.73 8.15
C ILE A 99 25.07 -15.55 8.92
N THR A 100 23.92 -15.70 9.58
CA THR A 100 23.33 -14.66 10.43
C THR A 100 24.30 -14.24 11.53
N GLU A 101 24.84 -15.19 12.29
CA GLU A 101 25.81 -14.91 13.36
C GLU A 101 27.05 -14.14 12.85
N LYS A 102 27.58 -14.53 11.68
CA LYS A 102 28.74 -13.85 11.09
C LYS A 102 28.39 -12.50 10.49
N ARG A 103 27.18 -12.30 9.96
CA ARG A 103 26.70 -10.99 9.50
C ARG A 103 26.57 -10.01 10.67
N ASP A 104 26.07 -10.47 11.81
CA ASP A 104 26.01 -9.65 13.03
C ASP A 104 27.41 -9.28 13.51
N SER A 105 28.33 -10.25 13.50
CA SER A 105 29.74 -10.01 13.82
C SER A 105 30.36 -8.97 12.89
N LEU A 106 30.06 -9.05 11.58
CA LEU A 106 30.56 -8.11 10.58
C LEU A 106 30.00 -6.69 10.78
N ALA A 107 28.74 -6.57 11.20
CA ALA A 107 28.08 -5.29 11.42
C ALA A 107 28.73 -4.45 12.53
N ILE A 108 29.36 -5.09 13.52
CA ILE A 108 30.11 -4.40 14.60
C ILE A 108 31.22 -3.51 14.01
N PHE A 109 31.81 -3.92 12.89
CA PHE A 109 32.91 -3.21 12.24
C PHE A 109 32.43 -2.18 11.20
N ALA A 110 31.12 -2.05 10.97
CA ALA A 110 30.56 -1.12 9.99
C ALA A 110 30.96 0.33 10.28
N SER A 111 30.98 0.72 11.56
CA SER A 111 31.37 2.06 12.00
C SER A 111 32.87 2.35 11.81
N ALA A 112 33.71 1.31 11.85
CA ALA A 112 35.16 1.48 11.77
C ALA A 112 35.64 1.70 10.32
N ASN A 113 35.02 1.02 9.35
CA ASN A 113 35.32 1.17 7.92
C ASN A 113 34.05 0.98 7.06
N PRO A 114 33.24 2.04 6.87
CA PRO A 114 31.95 1.93 6.18
C PRO A 114 32.07 1.52 4.71
N ASP A 115 33.11 1.97 4.00
CA ASP A 115 33.33 1.60 2.59
C ASP A 115 33.66 0.12 2.42
N LEU A 116 34.48 -0.43 3.33
CA LEU A 116 34.85 -1.84 3.32
C LEU A 116 33.63 -2.72 3.65
N TYR A 117 32.87 -2.33 4.68
CA TYR A 117 31.61 -2.99 5.02
C TYR A 117 30.61 -2.97 3.86
N LYS A 118 30.46 -1.83 3.18
CA LYS A 118 29.61 -1.72 2.00
C LYS A 118 30.05 -2.67 0.88
N LYS A 119 31.34 -2.74 0.57
CA LYS A 119 31.85 -3.66 -0.45
C LYS A 119 31.54 -5.12 -0.11
N PHE A 120 31.75 -5.51 1.15
CA PHE A 120 31.47 -6.86 1.63
C PHE A 120 29.98 -7.21 1.58
N THR A 121 29.12 -6.28 1.98
CA THR A 121 27.66 -6.47 1.90
C THR A 121 27.14 -6.50 0.47
N ASP A 122 27.72 -5.73 -0.45
CA ASP A 122 27.41 -5.77 -1.88
C ASP A 122 27.73 -7.15 -2.49
N ASP A 123 28.86 -7.77 -2.12
CA ASP A 123 29.22 -9.11 -2.61
C ASP A 123 28.32 -10.21 -2.02
N LEU A 124 27.93 -10.09 -0.74
CA LEU A 124 26.94 -10.98 -0.13
C LEU A 124 25.57 -10.86 -0.77
N LYS A 125 25.18 -9.64 -1.15
CA LYS A 125 23.91 -9.40 -1.84
C LYS A 125 23.82 -10.16 -3.17
N LYS A 126 24.89 -10.21 -3.95
CA LYS A 126 24.91 -10.99 -5.20
C LYS A 126 24.67 -12.47 -4.95
N LEU A 127 25.31 -13.03 -3.92
CA LEU A 127 25.09 -14.42 -3.54
C LEU A 127 23.66 -14.66 -3.05
N ASP A 128 23.06 -13.72 -2.32
CA ASP A 128 21.65 -13.80 -1.92
C ASP A 128 20.70 -13.74 -3.12
N ASP A 129 20.95 -12.84 -4.08
CA ASP A 129 20.16 -12.73 -5.31
C ASP A 129 20.25 -14.02 -6.15
N ASP A 130 21.44 -14.64 -6.24
CA ASP A 130 21.62 -15.94 -6.90
C ASP A 130 20.85 -17.06 -6.20
N TYR A 131 20.80 -17.05 -4.85
CA TYR A 131 20.03 -18.03 -4.09
C TYR A 131 18.52 -17.89 -4.36
N GLU A 132 17.99 -16.67 -4.34
CA GLU A 132 16.57 -16.42 -4.62
C GLU A 132 16.20 -16.82 -6.05
N ARG A 133 17.10 -16.63 -7.01
CA ARG A 133 16.92 -17.13 -8.37
C ARG A 133 16.85 -18.66 -8.40
N LEU A 134 17.78 -19.36 -7.74
CA LEU A 134 17.75 -20.82 -7.66
C LEU A 134 16.47 -21.33 -6.99
N LYS A 135 16.00 -20.63 -5.95
CA LYS A 135 14.74 -20.94 -5.27
C LYS A 135 13.53 -20.79 -6.21
N ALA A 136 13.51 -19.75 -7.04
CA ALA A 136 12.46 -19.54 -8.04
C ALA A 136 12.51 -20.58 -9.17
N GLU A 137 13.70 -21.05 -9.55
CA GLU A 137 13.89 -22.08 -10.57
C GLU A 137 13.52 -23.50 -10.06
N LEU A 138 13.63 -23.75 -8.76
CA LEU A 138 13.39 -25.04 -8.11
C LEU A 138 12.05 -25.71 -8.48
N PRO A 139 10.88 -25.04 -8.43
CA PRO A 139 9.62 -25.66 -8.83
C PRO A 139 9.48 -25.91 -10.33
N THR A 140 10.22 -25.16 -11.16
CA THR A 140 10.10 -25.22 -12.63
C THR A 140 11.10 -26.18 -13.29
N THR A 141 12.14 -26.57 -12.56
CA THR A 141 13.27 -27.32 -13.12
C THR A 141 13.06 -28.84 -12.97
N PRO A 142 13.26 -29.64 -14.04
CA PRO A 142 13.21 -31.10 -13.94
C PRO A 142 14.30 -31.70 -13.04
N ASN A 143 15.46 -31.05 -12.94
CA ASN A 143 16.61 -31.48 -12.14
C ASN A 143 16.68 -30.77 -10.78
N GLN A 144 15.68 -30.99 -9.94
CA GLN A 144 15.55 -30.32 -8.63
C GLN A 144 16.71 -30.61 -7.68
N VAL A 145 17.25 -31.83 -7.72
CA VAL A 145 18.39 -32.24 -6.86
C VAL A 145 19.63 -31.40 -7.14
N PHE A 146 19.90 -31.09 -8.41
CA PHE A 146 21.02 -30.23 -8.78
C PHE A 146 20.81 -28.79 -8.31
N VAL A 147 19.60 -28.25 -8.46
CA VAL A 147 19.26 -26.90 -7.98
C VAL A 147 19.43 -26.81 -6.47
N VAL A 148 18.90 -27.78 -5.70
CA VAL A 148 19.10 -27.86 -4.25
C VAL A 148 20.58 -27.92 -3.87
N LYS A 149 21.38 -28.70 -4.60
CA LYS A 149 22.83 -28.77 -4.34
C LYS A 149 23.50 -27.41 -4.59
N ALA A 150 23.09 -26.69 -5.62
CA ALA A 150 23.57 -25.34 -5.93
C ALA A 150 23.15 -24.33 -4.85
N MET A 151 21.92 -24.42 -4.33
CA MET A 151 21.42 -23.59 -3.23
C MET A 151 22.25 -23.76 -1.97
N VAL A 152 22.48 -25.00 -1.54
CA VAL A 152 23.35 -25.28 -0.37
C VAL A 152 24.78 -24.82 -0.62
N LYS A 153 25.29 -24.98 -1.85
CA LYS A 153 26.62 -24.50 -2.22
C LYS A 153 26.72 -22.97 -2.15
N ASN A 154 25.66 -22.26 -2.54
CA ASN A 154 25.60 -20.81 -2.41
C ASN A 154 25.75 -20.38 -0.95
N ARG A 155 25.00 -20.98 -0.01
CA ARG A 155 25.15 -20.70 1.43
C ARG A 155 26.54 -21.05 1.96
N GLU A 156 27.11 -22.16 1.52
CA GLU A 156 28.48 -22.52 1.89
C GLU A 156 29.48 -21.42 1.45
N ILE A 157 29.33 -20.89 0.23
CA ILE A 157 30.16 -19.80 -0.28
C ILE A 157 29.95 -18.51 0.54
N GLN A 158 28.69 -18.14 0.83
CA GLN A 158 28.38 -16.97 1.67
C GLN A 158 29.06 -17.07 3.04
N LEU A 159 28.96 -18.23 3.69
CA LEU A 159 29.57 -18.46 4.99
C LEU A 159 31.10 -18.37 4.94
N ASN A 160 31.73 -18.97 3.93
CA ASN A 160 33.18 -18.93 3.78
C ASN A 160 33.67 -17.50 3.48
N LEU A 161 32.95 -16.76 2.64
CA LEU A 161 33.25 -15.36 2.36
C LEU A 161 33.20 -14.52 3.64
N LEU A 162 32.14 -14.66 4.44
CA LEU A 162 32.01 -13.97 5.74
C LEU A 162 33.16 -14.29 6.69
N LYS A 163 33.55 -15.58 6.79
CA LYS A 163 34.70 -16.00 7.62
C LYS A 163 36.00 -15.35 7.16
N GLN A 164 36.24 -15.31 5.86
CA GLN A 164 37.44 -14.68 5.29
C GLN A 164 37.45 -13.16 5.54
N GLN A 165 36.32 -12.49 5.32
CA GLN A 165 36.19 -11.06 5.56
C GLN A 165 36.44 -10.70 7.02
N LEU A 166 35.87 -11.44 7.97
CA LEU A 166 36.11 -11.25 9.40
C LEU A 166 37.57 -11.51 9.80
N LEU A 167 38.21 -12.52 9.20
CA LEU A 167 39.63 -12.79 9.42
C LEU A 167 40.49 -11.61 8.96
N ILE A 168 40.21 -11.06 7.78
CA ILE A 168 40.93 -9.88 7.24
C ILE A 168 40.75 -8.68 8.18
N ILE A 169 39.53 -8.42 8.65
CA ILE A 169 39.25 -7.32 9.56
C ILE A 169 40.07 -7.46 10.85
N ASN A 170 40.03 -8.65 11.48
CA ASN A 170 40.79 -8.90 12.71
C ASN A 170 42.30 -8.72 12.51
N GLN A 171 42.85 -9.24 11.41
CA GLN A 171 44.28 -9.08 11.09
C GLN A 171 44.70 -7.62 10.88
N VAL A 172 43.87 -6.85 10.18
CA VAL A 172 44.13 -5.43 9.92
C VAL A 172 44.03 -4.62 11.22
N ASP A 173 43.05 -4.92 12.08
CA ASP A 173 42.89 -4.25 13.37
C ASP A 173 44.07 -4.56 14.30
N ASP A 174 44.54 -5.81 14.35
CA ASP A 174 45.72 -6.19 15.13
C ASP A 174 46.99 -5.48 14.63
N TYR A 175 47.19 -5.41 13.30
CA TYR A 175 48.32 -4.70 12.70
C TYR A 175 48.32 -3.19 13.03
N LYS A 176 47.14 -2.54 12.99
CA LYS A 176 47.02 -1.12 13.35
C LYS A 176 47.34 -0.87 14.83
N LYS A 177 46.93 -1.76 15.74
CA LYS A 177 47.25 -1.63 17.18
C LYS A 177 48.74 -1.76 17.46
N VAL A 178 49.43 -2.66 16.77
CA VAL A 178 50.88 -2.90 16.98
C VAL A 178 51.74 -1.74 16.44
N ASN A 179 51.31 -1.11 15.34
CA ASN A 179 52.08 -0.04 14.68
C ASN A 179 51.66 1.39 15.06
N GLN A 180 50.74 1.55 16.01
CA GLN A 180 50.39 2.85 16.61
C GLN A 180 51.19 3.15 17.89
N ILE A 181 52.34 2.48 18.09
CA ILE A 181 53.34 2.82 19.12
C ILE A 181 54.43 3.68 18.48
#